data_AF-A0A8C9YAN1-F1
#
_entry.id   AF-A0A8C9YAN1-F1
#
_cell.length_a   1.000
_cell.length_b   1.000
_cell.length_c   1.000
_cell.angle_alpha   90.00
_cell.angle_beta   90.00
_cell.angle_gamma   90.00
#
_symmetry.space_group_name_H-M   'P 1'
#
loop_
_entity.id
_entity.type
_entity.pdbx_description
1 polymer ?
#
loop_
_entity_poly.entity_id
_entity_poly.type
_entity_poly.pdbx_seq_one_letter_code
_entity_poly.pdbx_strand_id
1 'polypeptide(L)'
;MECLKCQTQCHQFLLFIVALSFASFSKALAGTYMKSSITQIERRFDLSSMHIGLIDGSFEMGNLLFLAVVSHFGAKLHRPRFIAVDLCKKKSISCVPIVCCLYGACVRESGSNMWIYVFLGNALRGIGETPVTPLGISYIDDFAKAENSPFYIACLQTITLLGPMFGFLLGSYCAKLYVDIGYVDIESVTITPKDARWVGAWWMGFMVSSALLLISSIPFWFLPQDAPNNNHNLKLTDIAKGFFPSLKRLLGTPAYFLLLCGSILKFNSFIGLFTFKAKYMEQQFGQSASRANFLIGVLNLPAVAVGIFLGGLLMKRYKLSLVSGAQLSFATSFMAYLLLLLQFGTKCDNIPMAGLTISYNGTQSISSDMDMLFSECNRDCSCSADEWDPVCSDSGITYISPCLAGCLGSSGYGKNTVFHNCSCVSASFPAGSSTSVRLGQCPHAKDCSRSFTSYMAVSVLSSFINALGATPGYMVIIRCISPELKSLALGIQALVTRTLGGLPAPVYFGALIDSTCLKWSVKKCGGRGTCRIYDSEMYRYAIGHKCANRT
;
A
#
# COMPACT_ATOMS: atom_id res chain seq x y z
N MET A 1 22.26 32.34 35.87
CA MET A 1 22.93 31.22 35.16
C MET A 1 22.01 30.00 35.00
N GLU A 2 21.22 29.63 36.02
CA GLU A 2 20.21 28.57 35.92
C GLU A 2 19.05 28.88 34.96
N CYS A 3 18.55 30.12 34.91
CA CYS A 3 17.54 30.55 33.91
C CYS A 3 18.04 30.39 32.46
N LEU A 4 19.31 30.70 32.19
CA LEU A 4 19.90 30.56 30.85
C LEU A 4 20.01 29.08 30.44
N LYS A 5 20.36 28.21 31.40
CA LYS A 5 20.39 26.74 31.25
C LYS A 5 18.98 26.16 31.00
N CYS A 6 17.98 26.64 31.73
CA CYS A 6 16.59 26.24 31.57
C CYS A 6 16.01 26.70 30.21
N GLN A 7 16.38 27.89 29.75
CA GLN A 7 15.97 28.44 28.46
C GLN A 7 16.61 27.73 27.26
N THR A 8 17.90 27.35 27.36
CA THR A 8 18.59 26.54 26.34
C THR A 8 18.04 25.11 26.29
N GLN A 9 17.72 24.51 27.42
CA GLN A 9 17.12 23.17 27.51
C GLN A 9 15.69 23.13 26.93
N CYS A 10 14.89 24.19 27.14
CA CYS A 10 13.57 24.33 26.54
C CYS A 10 13.64 24.48 25.00
N HIS A 11 14.59 25.26 24.50
CA HIS A 11 14.79 25.43 23.06
C HIS A 11 15.24 24.12 22.38
N GLN A 12 16.14 23.37 23.01
CA GLN A 12 16.60 22.06 22.54
C GLN A 12 15.48 21.01 22.54
N PHE A 13 14.62 21.01 23.55
CA PHE A 13 13.45 20.14 23.60
C PHE A 13 12.45 20.44 22.47
N LEU A 14 12.18 21.72 22.20
CA LEU A 14 11.33 22.13 21.08
C LEU A 14 11.93 21.74 19.72
N LEU A 15 13.24 21.93 19.53
CA LEU A 15 13.96 21.50 18.34
C LEU A 15 13.89 19.98 18.14
N PHE A 16 13.99 19.19 19.21
CA PHE A 16 13.79 17.75 19.14
C PHE A 16 12.38 17.38 18.69
N ILE A 17 11.34 18.03 19.24
CA ILE A 17 9.95 17.76 18.83
C ILE A 17 9.74 18.09 17.35
N VAL A 18 10.26 19.22 16.88
CA VAL A 18 10.16 19.61 15.46
C VAL A 18 10.88 18.60 14.57
N ALA A 19 12.11 18.22 14.92
CA ALA A 19 12.88 17.22 14.19
C ALA A 19 12.19 15.85 14.16
N LEU A 20 11.64 15.41 15.30
CA LEU A 20 10.90 14.16 15.44
C LEU A 20 9.59 14.18 14.64
N SER A 21 8.90 15.32 14.62
CA SER A 21 7.69 15.50 13.83
C SER A 21 7.99 15.40 12.33
N PHE A 22 9.04 16.07 11.87
CA PHE A 22 9.47 16.00 10.48
C PHE A 22 9.96 14.59 10.09
N ALA A 23 10.72 13.92 10.96
CA ALA A 23 11.13 12.53 10.73
C ALA A 23 9.96 11.56 10.67
N SER A 24 8.95 11.74 11.54
CA SER A 24 7.74 10.92 11.57
C SER A 24 6.87 11.13 10.34
N PHE A 25 6.73 12.39 9.89
CA PHE A 25 6.10 12.74 8.62
C PHE A 25 6.78 12.05 7.44
N SER A 26 8.10 12.24 7.29
CA SER A 26 8.89 11.68 6.18
C SER A 26 8.87 10.15 6.16
N LYS A 27 8.89 9.52 7.34
CA LYS A 27 8.70 8.07 7.51
C LYS A 27 7.34 7.60 6.97
N ALA A 28 6.26 8.24 7.40
CA ALA A 28 4.91 7.82 7.03
C ALA A 28 4.61 8.09 5.54
N LEU A 29 5.17 9.17 4.98
CA LEU A 29 5.19 9.45 3.54
C LEU A 29 5.88 8.33 2.76
N ALA A 30 7.10 7.93 3.15
CA ALA A 30 7.85 6.88 2.47
C ALA A 30 7.11 5.54 2.47
N GLY A 31 6.48 5.17 3.60
CA GLY A 31 5.72 3.92 3.72
C GLY A 31 4.48 3.87 2.83
N THR A 32 3.77 4.97 2.68
CA THR A 32 2.60 5.04 1.79
C THR A 32 2.97 5.23 0.33
N TYR A 33 4.08 5.90 0.04
CA TYR A 33 4.63 5.96 -1.32
C TYR A 33 4.93 4.56 -1.88
N MET A 34 5.54 3.69 -1.06
CA MET A 34 5.76 2.29 -1.43
C MET A 34 4.45 1.61 -1.87
N LYS A 35 3.39 1.74 -1.06
CA LYS A 35 2.07 1.17 -1.36
C LYS A 35 1.45 1.76 -2.63
N SER A 36 1.58 3.07 -2.85
CA SER A 36 1.09 3.73 -4.07
C SER A 36 1.83 3.30 -5.35
N SER A 37 3.06 2.80 -5.21
CA SER A 37 3.93 2.39 -6.32
C SER A 37 3.87 0.89 -6.64
N ILE A 38 3.12 0.11 -5.85
CA ILE A 38 3.03 -1.35 -5.96
C ILE A 38 2.69 -1.81 -7.38
N THR A 39 1.68 -1.21 -8.01
CA THR A 39 1.26 -1.63 -9.37
C THR A 39 2.30 -1.33 -10.43
N GLN A 40 3.13 -0.31 -10.22
CA GLN A 40 4.19 0.07 -11.15
C GLN A 40 5.39 -0.87 -11.02
N ILE A 41 5.76 -1.24 -9.79
CA ILE A 41 6.82 -2.21 -9.50
C ILE A 41 6.42 -3.59 -10.05
N GLU A 42 5.17 -3.99 -9.86
CA GLU A 42 4.61 -5.24 -10.39
C GLU A 42 4.77 -5.36 -11.90
N ARG A 43 4.33 -4.33 -12.63
CA ARG A 43 4.41 -4.27 -14.09
C ARG A 43 5.86 -4.20 -14.58
N ARG A 44 6.73 -3.46 -13.88
CA ARG A 44 8.14 -3.29 -14.28
C ARG A 44 8.92 -4.59 -14.24
N PHE A 45 8.70 -5.41 -13.22
CA PHE A 45 9.47 -6.64 -12.99
C PHE A 45 8.71 -7.91 -13.41
N ASP A 46 7.55 -7.77 -14.07
CA ASP A 46 6.65 -8.88 -14.44
C ASP A 46 6.44 -9.85 -13.27
N LEU A 47 6.08 -9.28 -12.11
CA LEU A 47 5.85 -10.04 -10.88
C LEU A 47 4.37 -10.39 -10.71
N SER A 48 4.11 -11.47 -9.98
CA SER A 48 2.77 -11.79 -9.51
C SER A 48 2.41 -10.93 -8.29
N SER A 49 1.12 -10.77 -8.01
CA SER A 49 0.64 -9.98 -6.86
C SER A 49 1.10 -10.58 -5.53
N MET A 50 1.23 -11.92 -5.43
CA MET A 50 1.82 -12.61 -4.28
C MET A 50 3.25 -12.13 -4.00
N HIS A 51 4.09 -12.03 -5.04
CA HIS A 51 5.48 -11.56 -4.89
C HIS A 51 5.51 -10.10 -4.44
N ILE A 52 4.62 -9.25 -4.94
CA ILE A 52 4.50 -7.87 -4.48
C ILE A 52 4.02 -7.80 -3.03
N GLY A 53 3.10 -8.67 -2.63
CA GLY A 53 2.72 -8.85 -1.24
C GLY A 53 3.91 -9.17 -0.35
N LEU A 54 4.81 -10.05 -0.81
CA LEU A 54 6.05 -10.36 -0.10
C LEU A 54 6.99 -9.16 0.00
N ILE A 55 7.11 -8.35 -1.06
CA ILE A 55 7.89 -7.11 -1.04
C ILE A 55 7.29 -6.11 -0.03
N ASP A 56 5.97 -5.87 -0.01
CA ASP A 56 5.32 -4.99 0.97
C ASP A 56 5.55 -5.51 2.42
N GLY A 57 5.42 -6.82 2.61
CA GLY A 57 5.66 -7.49 3.89
C GLY A 57 7.11 -7.39 4.39
N SER A 58 8.11 -7.27 3.51
CA SER A 58 9.51 -7.19 3.91
C SER A 58 9.82 -6.01 4.86
N PHE A 59 9.02 -4.94 4.80
CA PHE A 59 9.07 -3.85 5.77
C PHE A 59 8.88 -4.33 7.21
N GLU A 60 7.85 -5.15 7.46
CA GLU A 60 7.59 -5.66 8.80
C GLU A 60 8.65 -6.70 9.20
N MET A 61 9.22 -7.45 8.24
CA MET A 61 10.34 -8.37 8.51
C MET A 61 11.55 -7.61 9.05
N GLY A 62 11.91 -6.50 8.41
CA GLY A 62 13.00 -5.64 8.85
C GLY A 62 12.74 -5.00 10.22
N ASN A 63 11.51 -4.54 10.45
CA ASN A 63 11.09 -3.95 11.72
C ASN A 63 11.23 -4.97 12.88
N LEU A 64 10.72 -6.20 12.70
CA LEU A 64 10.78 -7.25 13.71
C LEU A 64 12.20 -7.65 14.10
N LEU A 65 13.11 -7.78 13.11
CA LEU A 65 14.51 -8.12 13.35
C LEU A 65 15.21 -7.07 14.22
N PHE A 66 14.89 -5.80 14.03
CA PHE A 66 15.58 -4.70 14.72
C PHE A 66 14.88 -4.23 16.00
N LEU A 67 13.57 -4.47 16.15
CA LEU A 67 12.81 -4.08 17.34
C LEU A 67 13.35 -4.75 18.60
N ALA A 68 13.75 -6.03 18.51
CA ALA A 68 14.36 -6.75 19.63
C ALA A 68 15.70 -6.11 20.05
N VAL A 69 16.52 -5.69 19.08
CA VAL A 69 17.82 -5.05 19.32
C VAL A 69 17.64 -3.65 19.92
N VAL A 70 16.75 -2.83 19.36
CA VAL A 70 16.45 -1.47 19.86
C VAL A 70 15.87 -1.52 21.27
N SER A 71 15.00 -2.49 21.57
CA SER A 71 14.41 -2.61 22.91
C SER A 71 15.46 -2.97 23.97
N HIS A 72 16.49 -3.74 23.62
CA HIS A 72 17.55 -4.12 24.54
C HIS A 72 18.61 -3.02 24.72
N PHE A 73 19.07 -2.42 23.62
CA PHE A 73 20.20 -1.48 23.64
C PHE A 73 19.76 -0.01 23.70
N GLY A 74 18.54 0.33 23.29
CA GLY A 74 18.04 1.71 23.20
C GLY A 74 17.94 2.43 24.55
N ALA A 75 17.81 1.68 25.65
CA ALA A 75 17.85 2.24 27.00
C ALA A 75 19.28 2.63 27.45
N LYS A 76 20.32 2.05 26.84
CA LYS A 76 21.73 2.22 27.21
C LYS A 76 22.50 3.17 26.26
N LEU A 77 21.86 3.65 25.20
CA LEU A 77 22.49 4.43 24.13
C LEU A 77 21.95 5.86 24.08
N HIS A 78 22.75 6.77 23.50
CA HIS A 78 22.35 8.17 23.25
C HIS A 78 21.19 8.21 22.24
N ARG A 79 19.95 8.33 22.74
CA ARG A 79 18.73 8.15 21.93
C ARG A 79 18.68 9.09 20.71
N PRO A 80 18.96 10.41 20.82
CA PRO A 80 18.99 11.30 19.66
C PRO A 80 20.02 10.91 18.60
N ARG A 81 21.28 10.61 18.99
CA ARG A 81 22.31 10.16 18.03
C ARG A 81 22.01 8.78 17.46
N PHE A 82 21.37 7.89 18.21
CA PHE A 82 20.95 6.59 17.70
C PHE A 82 19.86 6.74 16.63
N ILE A 83 18.86 7.61 16.86
CA ILE A 83 17.87 8.00 15.83
C ILE A 83 18.59 8.62 14.62
N ALA A 84 19.55 9.52 14.83
CA ALA A 84 20.30 10.18 13.76
C ALA A 84 21.13 9.20 12.92
N VAL A 85 21.84 8.27 13.57
CA VAL A 85 22.66 7.24 12.92
C VAL A 85 21.79 6.24 12.18
N ASP A 86 20.65 5.86 12.75
CA ASP A 86 19.71 4.93 12.11
C ASP A 86 19.05 5.55 10.86
N LEU A 87 18.59 6.80 10.97
CA LEU A 87 18.05 7.56 9.84
C LEU A 87 19.12 7.84 8.78
N CYS A 88 20.36 8.17 9.15
CA CYS A 88 21.42 8.54 8.21
C CYS A 88 22.10 7.30 7.58
N LYS A 89 22.61 6.36 8.38
CA LYS A 89 23.34 5.19 7.85
C LYS A 89 22.42 4.21 7.14
N LYS A 90 21.28 3.85 7.73
CA LYS A 90 20.46 2.75 7.16
C LYS A 90 19.52 3.20 6.04
N LYS A 91 19.07 4.46 6.00
CA LYS A 91 18.22 4.95 4.90
C LYS A 91 19.01 5.46 3.69
N SER A 92 20.22 6.01 3.85
CA SER A 92 21.16 6.13 2.71
C SER A 92 21.46 4.74 2.12
N ILE A 93 21.71 3.74 2.97
CA ILE A 93 21.94 2.36 2.52
C ILE A 93 20.68 1.73 1.92
N SER A 94 19.45 2.09 2.31
CA SER A 94 18.23 1.65 1.62
C SER A 94 18.08 2.24 0.21
N CYS A 95 18.67 3.41 -0.04
CA CYS A 95 18.70 4.05 -1.35
C CYS A 95 19.74 3.39 -2.27
N VAL A 96 20.87 2.91 -1.73
CA VAL A 96 21.94 2.26 -2.51
C VAL A 96 21.46 1.06 -3.34
N PRO A 97 20.72 0.05 -2.83
CA PRO A 97 20.21 -1.03 -3.66
C PRO A 97 19.16 -0.55 -4.67
N ILE A 98 18.39 0.49 -4.37
CA ILE A 98 17.41 1.08 -5.33
C ILE A 98 18.13 1.86 -6.44
N VAL A 99 19.19 2.62 -6.12
CA VAL A 99 20.06 3.32 -7.07
C VAL A 99 20.91 2.33 -7.87
N CYS A 100 21.47 1.30 -7.24
CA CYS A 100 22.16 0.20 -7.91
C CYS A 100 21.20 -0.58 -8.82
N CYS A 101 19.92 -0.71 -8.46
CA CYS A 101 18.91 -1.27 -9.34
C CYS A 101 18.68 -0.39 -10.58
N LEU A 102 18.77 0.94 -10.46
CA LEU A 102 18.70 1.86 -11.62
C LEU A 102 19.93 1.74 -12.53
N TYR A 103 21.12 1.65 -11.95
CA TYR A 103 22.37 1.46 -12.71
C TYR A 103 22.49 0.04 -13.32
N GLY A 104 22.05 -0.99 -12.59
CA GLY A 104 22.02 -2.37 -13.06
C GLY A 104 20.94 -2.63 -14.11
N ALA A 105 19.82 -1.90 -14.06
CA ALA A 105 18.77 -1.95 -15.10
C ALA A 105 19.23 -1.44 -16.47
N CYS A 106 20.43 -0.86 -16.56
CA CYS A 106 21.09 -0.55 -17.83
C CYS A 106 21.58 -1.81 -18.56
N VAL A 107 21.62 -2.98 -17.89
CA VAL A 107 21.77 -4.29 -18.53
C VAL A 107 20.39 -4.85 -18.82
N ARG A 108 20.05 -4.84 -20.11
CA ARG A 108 18.74 -5.02 -20.71
C ARG A 108 18.22 -6.47 -20.66
N GLU A 109 18.06 -7.06 -19.48
CA GLU A 109 17.54 -8.43 -19.32
C GLU A 109 16.24 -8.50 -18.49
N SER A 110 15.14 -8.76 -19.18
CA SER A 110 13.83 -9.11 -18.60
C SER A 110 13.91 -10.52 -18.01
N GLY A 111 14.32 -10.62 -16.74
CA GLY A 111 14.55 -11.89 -16.04
C GLY A 111 15.47 -11.79 -14.83
N SER A 112 16.15 -10.66 -14.63
CA SER A 112 17.05 -10.46 -13.49
C SER A 112 16.29 -10.35 -12.16
N ASN A 113 16.84 -10.95 -11.10
CA ASN A 113 16.36 -10.92 -9.72
C ASN A 113 16.44 -9.52 -9.06
N MET A 114 16.39 -8.44 -9.84
CA MET A 114 16.53 -7.06 -9.37
C MET A 114 15.43 -6.63 -8.39
N TRP A 115 14.26 -7.25 -8.43
CA TRP A 115 13.22 -7.04 -7.43
C TRP A 115 13.68 -7.35 -6.00
N ILE A 116 14.72 -8.21 -5.83
CA ILE A 116 15.37 -8.46 -4.54
C ILE A 116 15.94 -7.15 -3.96
N TYR A 117 16.42 -6.21 -4.78
CA TYR A 117 16.90 -4.92 -4.28
C TYR A 117 15.76 -4.06 -3.71
N VAL A 118 14.58 -4.12 -4.32
CA VAL A 118 13.37 -3.46 -3.78
C VAL A 118 12.94 -4.13 -2.48
N PHE A 119 12.97 -5.47 -2.43
CA PHE A 119 12.70 -6.25 -1.21
C PHE A 119 13.67 -5.88 -0.08
N LEU A 120 14.97 -5.88 -0.33
CA LEU A 120 16.02 -5.53 0.63
C LEU A 120 15.93 -4.07 1.06
N GLY A 121 15.67 -3.15 0.12
CA GLY A 121 15.44 -1.73 0.41
C GLY A 121 14.25 -1.54 1.35
N ASN A 122 13.11 -2.19 1.08
CA ASN A 122 11.94 -2.08 1.94
C ASN A 122 12.17 -2.73 3.33
N ALA A 123 12.96 -3.80 3.42
CA ALA A 123 13.37 -4.38 4.70
C ALA A 123 14.30 -3.45 5.49
N LEU A 124 15.29 -2.84 4.82
CA LEU A 124 16.18 -1.83 5.41
C LEU A 124 15.40 -0.59 5.89
N ARG A 125 14.37 -0.19 5.14
CA ARG A 125 13.43 0.85 5.57
C ARG A 125 12.71 0.45 6.87
N GLY A 126 12.28 -0.81 7.00
CA GLY A 126 11.72 -1.37 8.23
C GLY A 126 12.64 -1.23 9.44
N ILE A 127 13.90 -1.63 9.25
CA ILE A 127 14.96 -1.49 10.26
C ILE A 127 15.13 -0.02 10.66
N GLY A 128 15.31 0.87 9.67
CA GLY A 128 15.58 2.30 9.85
C GLY A 128 14.41 3.13 10.39
N GLU A 129 13.23 2.53 10.53
CA GLU A 129 12.03 3.19 11.02
C GLU A 129 11.64 2.76 12.43
N THR A 130 12.21 1.65 12.91
CA THR A 130 11.88 1.02 14.18
C THR A 130 12.13 1.93 15.39
N PRO A 131 13.29 2.61 15.53
CA PRO A 131 13.60 3.37 16.75
C PRO A 131 12.91 4.73 16.84
N VAL A 132 12.46 5.32 15.72
CA VAL A 132 11.95 6.71 15.67
C VAL A 132 10.76 6.91 16.61
N THR A 133 9.76 6.03 16.54
CA THR A 133 8.51 6.20 17.30
C THR A 133 8.69 5.88 18.79
N PRO A 134 9.26 4.73 19.20
CA PRO A 134 9.41 4.41 20.62
C PRO A 134 10.40 5.33 21.35
N LEU A 135 11.58 5.59 20.76
CA LEU A 135 12.58 6.46 21.40
C LEU A 135 12.14 7.92 21.40
N GLY A 136 11.43 8.35 20.35
CA GLY A 136 10.85 9.69 20.25
C GLY A 136 9.82 9.97 21.34
N ILE A 137 8.85 9.06 21.50
CA ILE A 137 7.81 9.18 22.53
C ILE A 137 8.42 9.11 23.93
N SER A 138 9.35 8.17 24.18
CA SER A 138 10.02 8.07 25.49
C SER A 138 10.81 9.32 25.83
N TYR A 139 11.47 9.97 24.86
CA TYR A 139 12.15 11.24 25.10
C TYR A 139 11.15 12.38 25.38
N ILE A 140 10.00 12.42 24.70
CA ILE A 140 8.96 13.41 25.05
C ILE A 140 8.48 13.20 26.48
N ASP A 141 8.24 11.96 26.89
CA ASP A 141 7.72 11.63 28.23
C ASP A 141 8.73 11.95 29.34
N ASP A 142 10.03 11.68 29.11
CA ASP A 142 11.10 11.91 30.09
C ASP A 142 11.41 13.41 30.29
N PHE A 143 11.18 14.26 29.28
CA PHE A 143 11.60 15.67 29.30
C PHE A 143 10.45 16.69 29.32
N ALA A 144 9.22 16.32 28.92
CA ALA A 144 8.05 17.18 29.10
C ALA A 144 7.48 17.06 30.52
N LYS A 145 6.83 18.13 30.99
CA LYS A 145 5.97 18.05 32.18
C LYS A 145 4.86 17.03 31.90
N ALA A 146 4.57 16.16 32.88
CA ALA A 146 3.56 15.09 32.76
C ALA A 146 2.18 15.56 32.26
N GLU A 147 1.82 16.81 32.55
CA GLU A 147 0.58 17.45 32.08
C GLU A 147 0.59 17.77 30.57
N ASN A 148 1.77 18.06 30.01
CA ASN A 148 1.97 18.47 28.62
C ASN A 148 2.44 17.33 27.69
N SER A 149 3.03 16.25 28.22
CA SER A 149 3.50 15.10 27.42
C SER A 149 2.41 14.52 26.51
N PRO A 150 1.15 14.31 26.96
CA PRO A 150 0.09 13.79 26.11
C PRO A 150 -0.26 14.71 24.93
N PHE A 151 -0.16 16.03 25.12
CA PHE A 151 -0.41 17.02 24.07
C PHE A 151 0.65 16.93 22.96
N TYR A 152 1.94 16.90 23.33
CA TYR A 152 3.03 16.76 22.36
C TYR A 152 2.96 15.45 21.58
N ILE A 153 2.60 14.34 22.24
CA ILE A 153 2.40 13.04 21.57
C ILE A 153 1.23 13.09 20.58
N ALA A 154 0.12 13.76 20.94
CA ALA A 154 -1.02 13.92 20.04
C ALA A 154 -0.69 14.78 18.80
N CYS A 155 0.06 15.87 18.98
CA CYS A 155 0.59 16.67 17.88
C CYS A 155 1.48 15.83 16.95
N LEU A 156 2.39 15.04 17.53
CA LEU A 156 3.28 14.15 16.77
C LEU A 156 2.50 13.13 15.92
N GLN A 157 1.48 12.50 16.49
CA GLN A 157 0.62 11.54 15.77
C GLN A 157 -0.19 12.20 14.65
N THR A 158 -0.66 13.43 14.86
CA THR A 158 -1.39 14.20 13.84
C THR A 158 -0.49 14.53 12.65
N ILE A 159 0.73 15.00 12.90
CA ILE A 159 1.73 15.28 11.84
C ILE A 159 2.10 13.99 11.10
N THR A 160 2.26 12.89 11.83
CA THR A 160 2.50 11.56 11.23
C THR A 160 1.39 11.18 10.26
N LEU A 161 0.14 11.58 10.53
CA LEU A 161 -1.02 11.28 9.69
C LEU A 161 -1.11 12.11 8.41
N LEU A 162 -0.43 13.26 8.35
CA LEU A 162 -0.27 14.02 7.11
C LEU A 162 0.66 13.32 6.11
N GLY A 163 1.70 12.62 6.60
CA GLY A 163 2.65 11.89 5.75
C GLY A 163 1.99 10.98 4.70
N PRO A 164 1.04 10.10 5.09
CA PRO A 164 0.23 9.29 4.19
C PRO A 164 -0.41 10.04 3.02
N MET A 165 -0.98 11.23 3.29
CA MET A 165 -1.63 12.03 2.25
C MET A 165 -0.63 12.46 1.19
N PHE A 166 0.51 12.99 1.61
CA PHE A 166 1.57 13.43 0.69
C PHE A 166 2.25 12.25 -0.02
N GLY A 167 2.35 11.07 0.61
CA GLY A 167 2.89 9.87 -0.03
C GLY A 167 2.06 9.38 -1.21
N PHE A 168 0.73 9.34 -1.06
CA PHE A 168 -0.18 9.01 -2.17
C PHE A 168 -0.23 10.10 -3.24
N LEU A 169 -0.14 11.38 -2.87
CA LEU A 169 -0.05 12.49 -3.84
C LEU A 169 1.24 12.42 -4.66
N LEU A 170 2.38 12.16 -4.02
CA LEU A 170 3.66 11.94 -4.70
C LEU A 170 3.58 10.71 -5.62
N GLY A 171 2.99 9.60 -5.13
CA GLY A 171 2.72 8.40 -5.92
C GLY A 171 1.85 8.67 -7.14
N SER A 172 0.80 9.49 -6.99
CA SER A 172 -0.05 9.92 -8.11
C SER A 172 0.75 10.68 -9.17
N TYR A 173 1.59 11.63 -8.73
CA TYR A 173 2.44 12.40 -9.64
C TYR A 173 3.44 11.51 -10.38
N CYS A 174 4.19 10.66 -9.65
CA CYS A 174 5.16 9.73 -10.24
C CYS A 174 4.51 8.70 -11.16
N ALA A 175 3.29 8.23 -10.87
CA ALA A 175 2.55 7.31 -11.72
C ALA A 175 2.11 7.93 -13.05
N LYS A 176 1.96 9.26 -13.12
CA LYS A 176 1.60 9.99 -14.34
C LYS A 176 2.80 10.19 -15.29
N LEU A 177 4.02 10.19 -14.76
CA LEU A 177 5.25 10.33 -15.53
C LEU A 177 5.70 8.95 -16.02
N TYR A 178 6.05 8.83 -17.30
CA TYR A 178 6.56 7.57 -17.85
C TYR A 178 7.93 7.24 -17.25
N VAL A 179 8.23 5.95 -17.05
CA VAL A 179 9.43 5.49 -16.34
C VAL A 179 10.75 5.93 -16.98
N ASP A 180 10.83 5.96 -18.31
CA ASP A 180 12.03 6.29 -19.09
C ASP A 180 12.06 7.78 -19.48
N ILE A 181 11.77 8.66 -18.51
CA ILE A 181 11.74 10.11 -18.73
C ILE A 181 13.11 10.63 -19.20
N GLY A 182 13.11 11.42 -20.28
CA GLY A 182 14.33 12.00 -20.87
C GLY A 182 15.12 11.07 -21.81
N TYR A 183 14.74 9.78 -21.91
CA TYR A 183 15.35 8.82 -22.84
C TYR A 183 14.46 8.50 -24.05
N VAL A 184 13.14 8.58 -23.88
CA VAL A 184 12.15 8.30 -24.94
C VAL A 184 11.25 9.53 -25.11
N ASP A 185 11.00 9.90 -26.37
CA ASP A 185 10.02 10.94 -26.69
C ASP A 185 8.60 10.43 -26.42
N ILE A 186 7.88 11.13 -25.53
CA ILE A 186 6.53 10.76 -25.09
C ILE A 186 5.53 10.79 -26.26
N GLU A 187 5.81 11.57 -27.31
CA GLU A 187 4.96 11.64 -28.50
C GLU A 187 5.06 10.38 -29.37
N SER A 188 6.21 9.71 -29.34
CA SER A 188 6.42 8.42 -30.04
C SER A 188 5.78 7.23 -29.31
N VAL A 189 5.44 7.38 -28.03
CA VAL A 189 4.92 6.29 -27.19
C VAL A 189 3.44 6.05 -27.48
N THR A 190 3.10 4.84 -27.90
CA THR A 190 1.73 4.41 -28.24
C THR A 190 0.83 4.15 -27.04
N ILE A 191 1.39 4.02 -25.82
CA ILE A 191 0.65 3.64 -24.60
C ILE A 191 0.17 4.84 -23.78
N THR A 192 -0.95 4.67 -23.07
CA THR A 192 -1.54 5.69 -22.18
C THR A 192 -1.45 5.29 -20.71
N PRO A 193 -1.57 6.22 -19.73
CA PRO A 193 -1.55 5.90 -18.30
C PRO A 193 -2.63 4.95 -17.79
N LYS A 194 -3.61 4.58 -18.62
CA LYS A 194 -4.63 3.58 -18.32
C LYS A 194 -4.23 2.17 -18.80
N ASP A 195 -3.25 2.06 -19.70
CA ASP A 195 -2.80 0.80 -20.26
C ASP A 195 -2.07 -0.04 -19.20
N ALA A 196 -2.30 -1.35 -19.16
CA ALA A 196 -1.63 -2.30 -18.27
C ALA A 196 -0.11 -2.39 -18.50
N ARG A 197 0.39 -1.91 -19.64
CA ARG A 197 1.82 -1.79 -19.95
C ARG A 197 2.45 -0.50 -19.42
N TRP A 198 1.65 0.48 -19.02
CA TRP A 198 2.19 1.73 -18.49
C TRP A 198 2.88 1.50 -17.14
N VAL A 199 4.16 1.85 -17.11
CA VAL A 199 4.99 1.90 -15.91
C VAL A 199 5.36 3.35 -15.66
N GLY A 200 4.90 3.86 -14.53
CA GLY A 200 5.24 5.18 -14.04
C GLY A 200 6.65 5.25 -13.46
N ALA A 201 7.17 6.47 -13.26
CA ALA A 201 8.49 6.74 -12.69
C ALA A 201 8.54 6.46 -11.17
N TRP A 202 8.27 5.21 -10.77
CA TRP A 202 8.16 4.74 -9.38
C TRP A 202 9.43 4.89 -8.55
N TRP A 203 10.59 5.02 -9.19
CA TRP A 203 11.87 5.20 -8.50
C TRP A 203 12.07 6.64 -7.99
N MET A 204 11.41 7.63 -8.62
CA MET A 204 11.57 9.06 -8.28
C MET A 204 11.15 9.38 -6.85
N GLY A 205 9.99 8.87 -6.41
CA GLY A 205 9.53 9.17 -5.06
C GLY A 205 10.33 8.45 -3.97
N PHE A 206 11.09 7.39 -4.28
CA PHE A 206 12.07 6.85 -3.34
C PHE A 206 13.25 7.81 -3.13
N MET A 207 13.71 8.50 -4.18
CA MET A 207 14.74 9.54 -4.06
C MET A 207 14.26 10.72 -3.22
N VAL A 208 13.03 11.19 -3.49
CA VAL A 208 12.41 12.28 -2.71
C VAL A 208 12.23 11.87 -1.24
N SER A 209 11.70 10.66 -1.00
CA SER A 209 11.51 10.14 0.36
C SER A 209 12.84 10.04 1.12
N SER A 210 13.88 9.51 0.48
CA SER A 210 15.21 9.38 1.08
C SER A 210 15.85 10.74 1.36
N ALA A 211 15.73 11.73 0.46
CA ALA A 211 16.23 13.08 0.68
C ALA A 211 15.54 13.73 1.89
N LEU A 212 14.20 13.65 2.00
CA LEU A 212 13.45 14.16 3.14
C LEU A 212 13.87 13.48 4.46
N LEU A 213 14.13 12.18 4.42
CA LEU A 213 14.61 11.42 5.58
C LEU A 213 16.03 11.80 6.00
N LEU A 214 16.93 12.03 5.04
CA LEU A 214 18.29 12.51 5.32
C LEU A 214 18.26 13.91 5.94
N ILE A 215 17.48 14.84 5.37
CA ILE A 215 17.29 16.18 5.94
C ILE A 215 16.73 16.08 7.35
N SER A 216 15.79 15.16 7.60
CA SER A 216 15.22 14.95 8.95
C SER A 216 16.22 14.43 9.97
N SER A 217 17.31 13.80 9.54
CA SER A 217 18.33 13.24 10.44
C SER A 217 19.32 14.30 10.95
N ILE A 218 19.54 15.38 10.20
CA ILE A 218 20.56 16.41 10.49
C ILE A 218 20.36 17.05 11.88
N PRO A 219 19.14 17.50 12.27
CA PRO A 219 18.95 18.17 13.56
C PRO A 219 19.30 17.29 14.77
N PHE A 220 19.13 15.97 14.66
CA PHE A 220 19.40 15.04 15.76
C PHE A 220 20.89 14.92 16.11
N TRP A 221 21.80 15.25 15.20
CA TRP A 221 23.25 15.26 15.46
C TRP A 221 23.69 16.41 16.38
N PHE A 222 22.94 17.51 16.37
CA PHE A 222 23.25 18.72 17.12
C PHE A 222 22.61 18.76 18.51
N LEU A 223 21.86 17.73 18.90
CA LEU A 223 21.23 17.63 20.22
C LEU A 223 22.22 17.08 21.27
N PRO A 224 22.30 17.70 22.47
CA PRO A 224 23.26 17.32 23.51
C PRO A 224 22.94 15.97 24.17
N GLN A 225 23.90 15.48 24.96
CA GLN A 225 23.84 14.20 25.67
C GLN A 225 23.23 14.33 27.05
N ASP A 226 21.93 14.02 27.12
CA ASP A 226 21.20 13.94 28.39
C ASP A 226 20.83 12.48 28.66
N ALA A 227 21.83 11.66 28.96
CA ALA A 227 21.58 10.32 29.49
C ALA A 227 21.46 10.43 31.02
N PRO A 228 20.28 10.19 31.63
CA PRO A 228 20.23 9.92 33.06
C PRO A 228 21.05 8.65 33.32
N ASN A 229 22.09 8.78 34.13
CA ASN A 229 23.06 7.75 34.44
C ASN A 229 22.47 6.72 35.41
N ASN A 230 21.50 5.92 34.96
CA ASN A 230 20.95 4.83 35.75
C ASN A 230 21.76 3.56 35.49
N ASN A 231 22.82 3.39 36.27
CA ASN A 231 23.62 2.17 36.40
C ASN A 231 22.82 1.03 37.06
N HIS A 232 21.69 0.62 36.45
CA HIS A 232 21.10 -0.68 36.79
C HIS A 232 21.67 -1.74 35.85
N ASN A 233 22.60 -2.54 36.39
CA ASN A 233 23.04 -3.81 35.83
C ASN A 233 21.88 -4.82 35.84
N LEU A 234 20.86 -4.60 35.00
CA LEU A 234 19.79 -5.56 34.76
C LEU A 234 20.36 -6.72 33.95
N LYS A 235 20.58 -7.87 34.60
CA LYS A 235 20.96 -9.11 33.92
C LYS A 235 19.78 -9.60 33.08
N LEU A 236 20.05 -10.05 31.85
CA LEU A 236 19.05 -10.60 30.93
C LEU A 236 18.30 -11.79 31.57
N THR A 237 18.97 -12.54 32.44
CA THR A 237 18.39 -13.64 33.22
C THR A 237 17.29 -13.16 34.18
N ASP A 238 17.43 -11.98 34.78
CA ASP A 238 16.46 -11.45 35.74
C ASP A 238 15.24 -10.86 35.02
N ILE A 239 15.48 -10.24 33.85
CA ILE A 239 14.40 -9.80 32.94
C ILE A 239 13.62 -11.01 32.39
N ALA A 240 14.32 -12.04 31.91
CA ALA A 240 13.69 -13.25 31.36
C ALA A 240 12.88 -14.00 32.41
N LYS A 241 13.39 -14.08 33.66
CA LYS A 241 12.68 -14.70 34.80
C LYS A 241 11.37 -13.97 35.13
N GLY A 242 11.31 -12.65 35.03
CA GLY A 242 10.08 -11.86 35.21
C GLY A 242 9.15 -11.82 33.99
N PHE A 243 9.70 -12.00 32.78
CA PHE A 243 8.97 -11.86 31.53
C PHE A 243 7.97 -12.99 31.27
N PHE A 244 8.39 -14.26 31.40
CA PHE A 244 7.50 -15.40 31.13
C PHE A 244 6.26 -15.46 32.05
N PRO A 245 6.39 -15.28 33.38
CA PRO A 245 5.22 -15.20 34.27
C PRO A 245 4.29 -14.03 33.91
N SER A 246 4.86 -12.86 33.59
CA SER A 246 4.10 -11.68 33.20
C SER A 246 3.36 -11.86 31.87
N LEU A 247 4.02 -12.48 30.88
CA LEU A 247 3.43 -12.86 29.59
C LEU A 247 2.29 -13.86 29.78
N LYS A 248 2.48 -14.89 30.62
CA LYS A 248 1.45 -15.87 30.94
C LYS A 248 0.25 -15.23 31.64
N ARG A 249 0.49 -14.33 32.62
CA ARG A 249 -0.58 -13.59 33.32
C ARG A 249 -1.35 -12.68 32.35
N LEU A 250 -0.65 -12.03 31.44
CA LEU A 250 -1.25 -11.13 30.45
C LEU A 250 -2.09 -11.90 29.42
N LEU A 251 -1.54 -12.95 28.80
CA LEU A 251 -2.28 -13.79 27.85
C LEU A 251 -3.39 -14.62 28.51
N GLY A 252 -3.25 -14.92 29.80
CA GLY A 252 -4.28 -15.55 30.62
C GLY A 252 -5.44 -14.62 31.00
N THR A 253 -5.34 -13.31 30.73
CA THR A 253 -6.43 -12.36 30.95
C THR A 253 -7.41 -12.45 29.76
N PRO A 254 -8.63 -13.00 29.93
CA PRO A 254 -9.50 -13.32 28.79
C PRO A 254 -9.85 -12.11 27.93
N ALA A 255 -10.09 -10.95 28.57
CA ALA A 255 -10.43 -9.71 27.87
C ALA A 255 -9.29 -9.23 26.95
N TYR A 256 -8.04 -9.26 27.44
CA TYR A 256 -6.88 -8.85 26.64
C TYR A 256 -6.65 -9.81 25.48
N PHE A 257 -6.74 -11.12 25.72
CA PHE A 257 -6.57 -12.13 24.68
C PHE A 257 -7.60 -11.97 23.54
N LEU A 258 -8.88 -11.79 23.88
CA LEU A 258 -9.94 -11.55 22.89
C LEU A 258 -9.71 -10.26 22.10
N LEU A 259 -9.33 -9.16 22.78
CA LEU A 259 -9.02 -7.89 22.13
C LEU A 259 -7.77 -7.98 21.24
N LEU A 260 -6.79 -8.80 21.62
CA LEU A 260 -5.59 -9.08 20.82
C LEU A 260 -5.97 -9.83 19.54
N CYS A 261 -6.74 -10.92 19.65
CA CYS A 261 -7.24 -11.66 18.48
C CYS A 261 -8.05 -10.75 17.54
N GLY A 262 -8.96 -9.94 18.09
CA GLY A 262 -9.73 -8.97 17.31
C GLY A 262 -8.86 -7.92 16.62
N SER A 263 -7.80 -7.45 17.30
CA SER A 263 -6.84 -6.50 16.72
C SER A 263 -6.05 -7.09 15.56
N ILE A 264 -5.64 -8.36 15.66
CA ILE A 264 -4.95 -9.08 14.57
C ILE A 264 -5.85 -9.14 13.34
N LEU A 265 -7.10 -9.60 13.49
CA LEU A 265 -8.05 -9.71 12.38
C LEU A 265 -8.34 -8.36 11.73
N LYS A 266 -8.58 -7.31 12.55
CA LYS A 266 -8.81 -5.95 12.04
C LYS A 266 -7.60 -5.42 11.28
N PHE A 267 -6.39 -5.57 11.82
CA PHE A 267 -5.18 -5.08 11.18
C PHE A 267 -4.83 -5.86 9.90
N ASN A 268 -5.01 -7.18 9.92
CA ASN A 268 -4.83 -8.06 8.76
C ASN A 268 -5.75 -7.66 7.60
N SER A 269 -7.05 -7.44 7.90
CA SER A 269 -8.02 -6.97 6.91
C SER A 269 -7.66 -5.57 6.38
N PHE A 270 -7.28 -4.66 7.29
CA PHE A 270 -6.92 -3.29 6.92
C PHE A 270 -5.69 -3.25 6.00
N ILE A 271 -4.60 -3.96 6.33
CA ILE A 271 -3.36 -3.88 5.55
C ILE A 271 -3.51 -4.50 4.17
N GLY A 272 -4.21 -5.64 4.04
CA GLY A 272 -4.45 -6.29 2.75
C GLY A 272 -5.28 -5.42 1.81
N LEU A 273 -6.41 -4.89 2.30
CA LEU A 273 -7.26 -3.98 1.53
C LEU A 273 -6.53 -2.68 1.18
N PHE A 274 -5.78 -2.11 2.13
CA PHE A 274 -5.06 -0.85 1.90
C PHE A 274 -3.94 -0.99 0.87
N THR A 275 -3.18 -2.09 0.91
CA THR A 275 -2.10 -2.39 -0.03
C THR A 275 -2.62 -2.54 -1.46
N PHE A 276 -3.71 -3.28 -1.67
CA PHE A 276 -4.24 -3.53 -3.02
C PHE A 276 -5.35 -2.57 -3.44
N LYS A 277 -5.70 -1.56 -2.64
CA LYS A 277 -6.82 -0.63 -2.94
C LYS A 277 -6.66 0.08 -4.28
N ALA A 278 -5.47 0.61 -4.55
CA ALA A 278 -5.19 1.30 -5.82
C ALA A 278 -5.35 0.33 -6.99
N LYS A 279 -4.74 -0.86 -6.89
CA LYS A 279 -4.88 -1.94 -7.88
C LYS A 279 -6.33 -2.34 -8.11
N TYR A 280 -7.13 -2.44 -7.05
CA TYR A 280 -8.56 -2.73 -7.15
C TYR A 280 -9.30 -1.66 -7.96
N MET A 281 -9.00 -0.39 -7.73
CA MET A 281 -9.59 0.71 -8.51
C MET A 281 -9.15 0.69 -9.98
N GLU A 282 -7.93 0.26 -10.28
CA GLU A 282 -7.43 0.11 -11.64
C GLU A 282 -8.16 -1.03 -12.38
N GLN A 283 -8.26 -2.20 -11.76
CA GLN A 283 -8.84 -3.39 -12.39
C GLN A 283 -10.37 -3.37 -12.44
N GLN A 284 -11.03 -3.00 -11.34
CA GLN A 284 -12.49 -3.07 -11.26
C GLN A 284 -13.19 -1.92 -12.01
N PHE A 285 -12.58 -0.74 -12.08
CA PHE A 285 -13.22 0.48 -12.60
C PHE A 285 -12.44 1.15 -13.74
N GLY A 286 -11.38 0.53 -14.25
CA GLY A 286 -10.56 1.04 -15.35
C GLY A 286 -9.93 2.41 -15.07
N GLN A 287 -9.66 2.73 -13.79
CA GLN A 287 -9.00 3.97 -13.44
C GLN A 287 -7.48 3.84 -13.65
N SER A 288 -6.81 4.93 -14.03
CA SER A 288 -5.35 4.95 -14.04
C SER A 288 -4.80 4.92 -12.59
N ALA A 289 -3.64 4.30 -12.38
CA ALA A 289 -2.91 4.30 -11.10
C ALA A 289 -2.79 5.70 -10.46
N SER A 290 -2.48 6.73 -11.28
CA SER A 290 -2.36 8.11 -10.81
C SER A 290 -3.66 8.64 -10.19
N ARG A 291 -4.77 8.54 -10.92
CA ARG A 291 -6.10 8.95 -10.44
C ARG A 291 -6.54 8.17 -9.21
N ALA A 292 -6.28 6.86 -9.14
CA ALA A 292 -6.59 6.06 -7.96
C ALA A 292 -5.82 6.54 -6.72
N ASN A 293 -4.50 6.72 -6.87
CA ASN A 293 -3.64 7.23 -5.80
C ASN A 293 -4.06 8.64 -5.34
N PHE A 294 -4.39 9.53 -6.27
CA PHE A 294 -4.87 10.87 -5.96
C PHE A 294 -6.14 10.85 -5.09
N LEU A 295 -7.14 10.06 -5.47
CA LEU A 295 -8.41 9.96 -4.74
C LEU A 295 -8.26 9.30 -3.36
N ILE A 296 -7.35 8.35 -3.21
CA ILE A 296 -7.01 7.78 -1.90
C ILE A 296 -6.39 8.88 -1.02
N GLY A 297 -5.42 9.63 -1.56
CA GLY A 297 -4.71 10.70 -0.86
C GLY A 297 -5.58 11.87 -0.41
N VAL A 298 -6.48 12.34 -1.28
CA VAL A 298 -7.27 13.56 -1.05
C VAL A 298 -8.63 13.30 -0.39
N LEU A 299 -9.24 12.12 -0.59
CA LEU A 299 -10.58 11.86 -0.06
C LEU A 299 -10.57 10.90 1.13
N ASN A 300 -9.88 9.76 1.01
CA ASN A 300 -9.97 8.72 2.05
C ASN A 300 -9.10 9.05 3.26
N LEU A 301 -7.85 9.46 3.07
CA LEU A 301 -6.92 9.71 4.17
C LEU A 301 -7.34 10.89 5.07
N PRO A 302 -7.83 12.03 4.53
CA PRO A 302 -8.38 13.09 5.37
C PRO A 302 -9.60 12.65 6.17
N ALA A 303 -10.49 11.85 5.57
CA ALA A 303 -11.65 11.33 6.28
C ALA A 303 -11.24 10.42 7.47
N VAL A 304 -10.19 9.60 7.30
CA VAL A 304 -9.61 8.83 8.41
C VAL A 304 -9.05 9.75 9.50
N ALA A 305 -8.35 10.83 9.12
CA ALA A 305 -7.81 11.80 10.08
C ALA A 305 -8.88 12.50 10.92
N VAL A 306 -9.93 13.00 10.24
CA VAL A 306 -11.07 13.63 10.91
C VAL A 306 -11.79 12.61 11.80
N GLY A 307 -11.96 11.37 11.35
CA GLY A 307 -12.57 10.29 12.14
C GLY A 307 -11.81 9.97 13.43
N ILE A 308 -10.48 9.79 13.36
CA ILE A 308 -9.65 9.52 14.56
C ILE A 308 -9.75 10.68 15.56
N PHE A 309 -9.66 11.92 15.08
CA PHE A 309 -9.74 13.12 15.91
C PHE A 309 -11.11 13.25 16.58
N LEU A 310 -12.20 13.11 15.82
CA LEU A 310 -13.56 13.16 16.35
C LEU A 310 -13.84 12.01 17.31
N GLY A 311 -13.33 10.80 17.04
CA GLY A 311 -13.43 9.65 17.96
C GLY A 311 -12.80 9.94 19.33
N GLY A 312 -11.63 10.60 19.34
CA GLY A 312 -10.99 11.08 20.57
C GLY A 312 -11.79 12.20 21.25
N LEU A 313 -12.33 13.15 20.50
CA LEU A 313 -13.15 14.24 21.02
C LEU A 313 -14.44 13.72 21.67
N LEU A 314 -15.10 12.72 21.06
CA LEU A 314 -16.30 12.07 21.61
C LEU A 314 -16.01 11.43 22.96
N MET A 315 -14.90 10.69 23.09
CA MET A 315 -14.49 10.12 24.37
C MET A 315 -14.25 11.18 25.44
N LYS A 316 -13.62 12.30 25.08
CA LYS A 316 -13.31 13.40 26.00
C LYS A 316 -14.57 14.15 26.42
N ARG A 317 -15.40 14.56 25.46
CA ARG A 317 -16.60 15.40 25.69
C ARG A 317 -17.67 14.65 26.48
N TYR A 318 -17.93 13.39 26.14
CA TYR A 318 -18.94 12.57 26.81
C TYR A 318 -18.39 11.73 27.95
N LYS A 319 -17.09 11.87 28.28
CA LYS A 319 -16.40 11.11 29.34
C LYS A 319 -16.76 9.61 29.30
N LEU A 320 -16.70 9.01 28.10
CA LEU A 320 -17.18 7.66 27.86
C LEU A 320 -16.48 6.67 28.81
N SER A 321 -17.29 5.84 29.47
CA SER A 321 -16.82 4.73 30.30
C SER A 321 -16.07 3.69 29.44
N LEU A 322 -15.33 2.77 30.07
CA LEU A 322 -14.66 1.66 29.35
C LEU A 322 -15.66 0.89 28.47
N VAL A 323 -16.84 0.59 29.05
CA VAL A 323 -17.89 -0.18 28.38
C VAL A 323 -18.50 0.62 27.22
N SER A 324 -18.82 1.89 27.45
CA SER A 324 -19.38 2.76 26.40
C SER A 324 -18.38 2.99 25.25
N GLY A 325 -17.08 3.09 25.56
CA GLY A 325 -16.02 3.17 24.55
C GLY A 325 -15.86 1.89 23.73
N ALA A 326 -15.99 0.72 24.39
CA ALA A 326 -15.99 -0.56 23.71
C ALA A 326 -17.22 -0.73 22.80
N GLN A 327 -18.40 -0.35 23.28
CA GLN A 327 -19.64 -0.34 22.50
C GLN A 327 -19.53 0.56 21.27
N LEU A 328 -18.99 1.77 21.42
CA LEU A 328 -18.75 2.68 20.30
C LEU A 328 -17.79 2.07 19.27
N SER A 329 -16.65 1.53 19.71
CA SER A 329 -15.68 0.89 18.81
C SER A 329 -16.29 -0.30 18.07
N PHE A 330 -17.04 -1.15 18.76
CA PHE A 330 -17.73 -2.29 18.15
C PHE A 330 -18.80 -1.83 17.14
N ALA A 331 -19.65 -0.87 17.51
CA ALA A 331 -20.70 -0.34 16.64
C ALA A 331 -20.12 0.28 15.36
N THR A 332 -19.05 1.07 15.48
CA THR A 332 -18.37 1.64 14.31
C THR A 332 -17.71 0.59 13.42
N SER A 333 -17.07 -0.44 13.98
CA SER A 333 -16.50 -1.52 13.18
C SER A 333 -17.57 -2.36 12.50
N PHE A 334 -18.68 -2.65 13.18
CA PHE A 334 -19.82 -3.36 12.61
C PHE A 334 -20.46 -2.55 11.47
N MET A 335 -20.66 -1.25 11.67
CA MET A 335 -21.20 -0.36 10.63
C MET A 335 -20.25 -0.23 9.43
N ALA A 336 -18.94 -0.12 9.68
CA ALA A 336 -17.94 -0.10 8.61
C ALA A 336 -17.95 -1.41 7.80
N TYR A 337 -18.15 -2.55 8.44
CA TYR A 337 -18.34 -3.85 7.78
C TYR A 337 -19.61 -3.88 6.92
N LEU A 338 -20.75 -3.39 7.41
CA LEU A 338 -21.98 -3.28 6.60
C LEU A 338 -21.77 -2.39 5.37
N LEU A 339 -21.07 -1.27 5.52
CA LEU A 339 -20.72 -0.39 4.38
C LEU A 339 -19.74 -1.06 3.40
N LEU A 340 -18.83 -1.89 3.89
CA LEU A 340 -17.95 -2.69 3.03
C LEU A 340 -18.76 -3.72 2.21
N LEU A 341 -19.80 -4.33 2.80
CA LEU A 341 -20.73 -5.18 2.05
C LEU A 341 -21.50 -4.41 0.97
N LEU A 342 -21.86 -3.14 1.22
CA LEU A 342 -22.47 -2.29 0.19
C LEU A 342 -21.49 -1.98 -0.96
N GLN A 343 -20.19 -1.84 -0.67
CA GLN A 343 -19.15 -1.68 -1.72
C GLN A 343 -19.06 -2.92 -2.61
N PHE A 344 -19.38 -4.11 -2.09
CA PHE A 344 -19.46 -5.31 -2.92
C PHE A 344 -20.55 -5.19 -3.99
N GLY A 345 -21.65 -4.48 -3.71
CA GLY A 345 -22.74 -4.26 -4.66
C GLY A 345 -22.37 -3.35 -5.83
N THR A 346 -21.33 -2.51 -5.71
CA THR A 346 -20.88 -1.65 -6.80
C THR A 346 -20.02 -2.43 -7.77
N LYS A 347 -20.66 -3.07 -8.76
CA LYS A 347 -19.98 -3.81 -9.82
C LYS A 347 -19.78 -2.96 -11.08
N CYS A 348 -18.76 -3.35 -11.82
CA CYS A 348 -18.57 -3.00 -13.21
C CYS A 348 -18.23 -4.30 -13.92
N ASP A 349 -18.95 -4.59 -15.01
CA ASP A 349 -18.79 -5.85 -15.73
C ASP A 349 -17.43 -5.88 -16.45
N ASN A 350 -16.98 -7.10 -16.78
CA ASN A 350 -15.73 -7.32 -17.51
C ASN A 350 -15.71 -6.53 -18.83
N ILE A 351 -14.54 -5.99 -19.19
CA ILE A 351 -14.35 -5.38 -20.51
C ILE A 351 -14.53 -6.50 -21.55
N PRO A 352 -15.38 -6.33 -22.57
CA PRO A 352 -15.60 -7.33 -23.60
C PRO A 352 -14.33 -7.50 -24.45
N MET A 353 -13.51 -8.48 -24.10
CA MET A 353 -12.35 -8.93 -24.85
C MET A 353 -12.63 -10.21 -25.63
N ALA A 354 -12.40 -10.15 -26.94
CA ALA A 354 -12.52 -11.28 -27.85
C ALA A 354 -11.51 -12.38 -27.50
N GLY A 355 -11.99 -13.62 -27.44
CA GLY A 355 -11.19 -14.81 -27.12
C GLY A 355 -10.82 -14.97 -25.65
N LEU A 356 -11.31 -14.10 -24.75
CA LEU A 356 -11.07 -14.20 -23.29
C LEU A 356 -12.37 -14.12 -22.49
N THR A 357 -13.15 -13.05 -22.68
CA THR A 357 -14.39 -12.81 -21.92
C THR A 357 -15.63 -13.02 -22.79
N ILE A 358 -15.49 -12.79 -24.10
CA ILE A 358 -16.49 -13.05 -25.12
C ILE A 358 -15.84 -13.81 -26.27
N SER A 359 -16.60 -14.66 -26.94
CA SER A 359 -16.17 -15.26 -28.20
C SER A 359 -16.15 -14.22 -29.32
N TYR A 360 -15.45 -14.52 -30.41
CA TYR A 360 -15.46 -13.69 -31.62
C TYR A 360 -16.88 -13.54 -32.21
N ASN A 361 -17.79 -14.48 -31.92
CA ASN A 361 -19.20 -14.45 -32.34
C ASN A 361 -20.12 -13.68 -31.37
N GLY A 362 -19.57 -13.08 -30.30
CA GLY A 362 -20.32 -12.28 -29.33
C GLY A 362 -21.04 -13.07 -28.24
N THR A 363 -20.81 -14.39 -28.13
CA THR A 363 -21.32 -15.18 -27.00
C THR A 363 -20.43 -15.01 -25.77
N GLN A 364 -21.03 -14.90 -24.58
CA GLN A 364 -20.25 -14.90 -23.33
C GLN A 364 -19.65 -16.29 -23.11
N SER A 365 -18.33 -16.40 -23.20
CA SER A 365 -17.59 -17.63 -22.93
C SER A 365 -16.38 -17.26 -22.08
N ILE A 366 -16.51 -17.44 -20.76
CA ILE A 366 -15.40 -17.26 -19.83
C ILE A 366 -14.58 -18.55 -19.87
N SER A 367 -13.48 -18.55 -20.63
CA SER A 367 -12.55 -19.68 -20.63
C SER A 367 -11.11 -19.16 -20.62
N SER A 368 -10.27 -19.86 -19.87
CA SER A 368 -8.83 -19.65 -19.84
C SER A 368 -8.09 -20.43 -20.93
N ASP A 369 -8.82 -20.96 -21.93
CA ASP A 369 -8.24 -21.82 -22.96
C ASP A 369 -7.62 -21.00 -24.09
N MET A 370 -6.35 -21.26 -24.38
CA MET A 370 -5.56 -20.52 -25.38
C MET A 370 -6.10 -20.74 -26.80
N ASP A 371 -6.83 -21.83 -27.04
CA ASP A 371 -7.41 -22.16 -28.34
C ASP A 371 -8.55 -21.19 -28.75
N MET A 372 -9.17 -20.48 -27.80
CA MET A 372 -10.22 -19.49 -28.09
C MET A 372 -9.67 -18.13 -28.56
N LEU A 373 -8.35 -17.92 -28.49
CA LEU A 373 -7.68 -16.71 -28.99
C LEU A 373 -7.63 -16.68 -30.53
N PHE A 374 -7.68 -17.85 -31.16
CA PHE A 374 -7.62 -18.00 -32.60
C PHE A 374 -9.02 -18.29 -33.16
N SER A 375 -9.37 -17.59 -34.23
CA SER A 375 -10.62 -17.72 -34.96
C SER A 375 -10.32 -17.75 -36.46
N GLU A 376 -11.30 -18.09 -37.28
CA GLU A 376 -11.13 -18.11 -38.75
C GLU A 376 -10.65 -16.75 -39.27
N CYS A 377 -11.08 -15.65 -38.66
CA CYS A 377 -10.74 -14.30 -39.10
C CYS A 377 -9.27 -13.90 -38.85
N ASN A 378 -8.57 -14.49 -37.87
CA ASN A 378 -7.17 -14.17 -37.55
C ASN A 378 -6.19 -15.30 -37.89
N ARG A 379 -6.69 -16.42 -38.42
CA ARG A 379 -5.89 -17.62 -38.69
C ARG A 379 -4.85 -17.43 -39.79
N ASP A 380 -5.14 -16.55 -40.75
CA ASP A 380 -4.24 -16.19 -41.83
C ASP A 380 -3.09 -15.28 -41.37
N CYS A 381 -3.20 -14.73 -40.16
CA CYS A 381 -2.14 -13.98 -39.51
C CYS A 381 -1.42 -14.94 -38.54
N SER A 382 -0.11 -15.16 -38.71
CA SER A 382 0.70 -15.96 -37.78
C SER A 382 0.93 -15.22 -36.45
N CYS A 383 -0.16 -14.87 -35.75
CA CYS A 383 -0.15 -14.07 -34.54
C CYS A 383 0.41 -14.85 -33.35
N SER A 384 1.16 -14.16 -32.50
CA SER A 384 1.60 -14.73 -31.23
C SER A 384 0.50 -14.58 -30.17
N ALA A 385 0.19 -15.67 -29.47
CA ALA A 385 -0.71 -15.64 -28.32
C ALA A 385 -0.10 -14.88 -27.12
N ASP A 386 1.22 -14.66 -27.10
CA ASP A 386 1.92 -14.00 -26.00
C ASP A 386 2.01 -12.48 -26.17
N GLU A 387 1.66 -11.97 -27.35
CA GLU A 387 1.65 -10.54 -27.64
C GLU A 387 0.52 -9.83 -26.87
N TRP A 388 0.82 -8.62 -26.38
CA TRP A 388 -0.16 -7.79 -25.68
C TRP A 388 -0.06 -6.35 -26.16
N ASP A 389 -0.97 -5.97 -27.06
CA ASP A 389 -1.12 -4.62 -27.59
C ASP A 389 -2.61 -4.30 -27.80
N PRO A 390 -3.37 -4.08 -26.71
CA PRO A 390 -4.82 -4.06 -26.80
C PRO A 390 -5.31 -2.94 -27.71
N VAL A 391 -6.30 -3.26 -28.55
CA VAL A 391 -6.95 -2.32 -29.46
C VAL A 391 -8.46 -2.38 -29.30
N CYS A 392 -9.12 -1.23 -29.43
CA CYS A 392 -10.56 -1.07 -29.27
C CYS A 392 -11.23 -0.83 -30.62
N SER A 393 -12.28 -1.59 -30.92
CA SER A 393 -13.17 -1.33 -32.05
C SER A 393 -14.27 -0.33 -31.67
N ASP A 394 -14.86 0.30 -32.69
CA ASP A 394 -16.03 1.18 -32.49
C ASP A 394 -17.27 0.39 -32.03
N SER A 395 -17.30 -0.93 -32.22
CA SER A 395 -18.33 -1.82 -31.65
C SER A 395 -18.19 -2.03 -30.13
N GLY A 396 -17.15 -1.49 -29.51
CA GLY A 396 -16.91 -1.57 -28.07
C GLY A 396 -16.22 -2.86 -27.64
N ILE A 397 -15.74 -3.68 -28.58
CA ILE A 397 -15.00 -4.92 -28.31
C ILE A 397 -13.49 -4.62 -28.32
N THR A 398 -12.80 -5.14 -27.32
CA THR A 398 -11.33 -5.04 -27.23
C THR A 398 -10.69 -6.32 -27.77
N TYR A 399 -9.66 -6.16 -28.59
CA TYR A 399 -8.83 -7.27 -29.07
C TYR A 399 -7.45 -7.19 -28.42
N ILE A 400 -6.81 -8.33 -28.24
CA ILE A 400 -5.53 -8.44 -27.51
C ILE A 400 -4.37 -7.79 -28.26
N SER A 401 -4.38 -7.87 -29.59
CA SER A 401 -3.40 -7.24 -30.46
C SER A 401 -4.04 -6.82 -31.79
N PRO A 402 -3.44 -5.90 -32.55
CA PRO A 402 -3.87 -5.60 -33.92
C PRO A 402 -3.85 -6.83 -34.83
N CYS A 403 -2.90 -7.76 -34.59
CA CYS A 403 -2.81 -9.02 -35.32
C CYS A 403 -4.01 -9.93 -35.02
N LEU A 404 -4.38 -10.10 -33.74
CA LEU A 404 -5.52 -10.91 -33.34
C LEU A 404 -6.88 -10.28 -33.71
N ALA A 405 -6.89 -8.99 -34.08
CA ALA A 405 -8.00 -8.29 -34.72
C ALA A 405 -8.00 -8.45 -36.26
N GLY A 406 -6.94 -9.01 -36.86
CA GLY A 406 -6.80 -9.26 -38.29
C GLY A 406 -6.54 -8.00 -39.12
N CYS A 407 -5.88 -6.99 -38.56
CA CYS A 407 -5.62 -5.72 -39.24
C CYS A 407 -4.40 -5.80 -40.19
N LEU A 408 -4.52 -5.23 -41.39
CA LEU A 408 -3.47 -5.25 -42.42
C LEU A 408 -2.75 -3.92 -42.62
N GLY A 409 -3.34 -2.80 -42.18
CA GLY A 409 -2.76 -1.47 -42.34
C GLY A 409 -2.79 -0.67 -41.05
N SER A 410 -1.87 0.30 -40.92
CA SER A 410 -1.86 1.27 -39.83
C SER A 410 -1.64 2.68 -40.36
N SER A 411 -2.21 3.66 -39.67
CA SER A 411 -2.06 5.08 -39.98
C SER A 411 -1.95 5.89 -38.70
N GLY A 412 -1.24 7.01 -38.75
CA GLY A 412 -1.03 7.88 -37.58
C GLY A 412 0.32 7.67 -36.93
N TYR A 413 0.56 8.39 -35.84
CA TYR A 413 1.82 8.41 -35.11
C TYR A 413 1.56 8.35 -33.59
N GLY A 414 2.35 7.55 -32.88
CA GLY A 414 2.27 7.40 -31.43
C GLY A 414 0.87 7.01 -30.94
N LYS A 415 0.32 7.78 -30.00
CA LYS A 415 -0.99 7.52 -29.37
C LYS A 415 -2.19 7.63 -30.32
N ASN A 416 -2.02 8.32 -31.45
CA ASN A 416 -3.08 8.52 -32.44
C ASN A 416 -3.01 7.48 -33.57
N THR A 417 -2.29 6.37 -33.36
CA THR A 417 -2.24 5.28 -34.34
C THR A 417 -3.58 4.56 -34.39
N VAL A 418 -4.09 4.39 -35.60
CA VAL A 418 -5.33 3.68 -35.94
C VAL A 418 -4.97 2.58 -36.93
N PHE A 419 -5.43 1.36 -36.65
CA PHE A 419 -5.28 0.23 -37.55
C PHE A 419 -6.54 0.07 -38.39
N HIS A 420 -6.36 -0.32 -39.64
CA HIS A 420 -7.41 -0.42 -40.66
C HIS A 420 -7.43 -1.80 -41.30
N ASN A 421 -8.56 -2.09 -41.94
CA ASN A 421 -8.80 -3.31 -42.69
C ASN A 421 -8.67 -4.56 -41.79
N CYS A 422 -9.40 -4.55 -40.67
CA CYS A 422 -9.39 -5.60 -39.67
C CYS A 422 -10.52 -6.62 -39.91
N SER A 423 -10.17 -7.87 -40.27
CA SER A 423 -11.11 -8.94 -40.62
C SER A 423 -11.97 -9.43 -39.45
N CYS A 424 -11.43 -9.46 -38.23
CA CYS A 424 -12.18 -9.93 -37.05
C CYS A 424 -13.16 -8.90 -36.51
N VAL A 425 -13.03 -7.63 -36.91
CA VAL A 425 -13.96 -6.56 -36.53
C VAL A 425 -15.23 -6.62 -37.37
N SER A 426 -15.08 -6.86 -38.67
CA SER A 426 -16.21 -7.04 -39.59
C SER A 426 -16.99 -8.33 -39.33
N ALA A 427 -16.31 -9.40 -38.91
CA ALA A 427 -16.92 -10.68 -38.59
C ALA A 427 -17.58 -10.74 -37.19
N SER A 428 -17.23 -9.82 -36.28
CA SER A 428 -17.74 -9.83 -34.90
C SER A 428 -19.18 -9.33 -34.78
N PHE A 429 -19.91 -9.82 -33.77
CA PHE A 429 -21.29 -9.40 -33.50
C PHE A 429 -21.36 -8.42 -32.31
N PRO A 430 -22.04 -7.26 -32.43
CA PRO A 430 -22.70 -6.74 -33.63
C PRO A 430 -21.69 -6.29 -34.71
N ALA A 431 -22.05 -6.49 -35.98
CA ALA A 431 -21.20 -6.12 -37.12
C ALA A 431 -20.81 -4.64 -37.01
N GLY A 432 -19.51 -4.37 -36.89
CA GLY A 432 -18.99 -3.01 -36.79
C GLY A 432 -19.28 -2.21 -38.06
N SER A 433 -19.69 -0.96 -37.92
CA SER A 433 -19.84 -0.04 -39.06
C SER A 433 -18.50 0.38 -39.69
N SER A 434 -17.40 0.18 -38.96
CA SER A 434 -16.03 0.52 -39.35
C SER A 434 -15.11 -0.69 -39.17
N THR A 435 -14.15 -0.87 -40.09
CA THR A 435 -13.11 -1.92 -40.03
C THR A 435 -11.82 -1.43 -39.39
N SER A 436 -11.91 -0.40 -38.55
CA SER A 436 -10.78 0.26 -37.92
C SER A 436 -10.80 0.09 -36.41
N VAL A 437 -9.62 -0.01 -35.81
CA VAL A 437 -9.44 -0.10 -34.36
C VAL A 437 -8.42 0.94 -33.88
N ARG A 438 -8.64 1.43 -32.66
CA ARG A 438 -7.78 2.41 -31.99
C ARG A 438 -6.95 1.77 -30.90
N LEU A 439 -5.78 2.32 -30.61
CA LEU A 439 -4.93 1.84 -29.53
C LEU A 439 -5.63 1.94 -28.16
N GLY A 440 -5.38 0.93 -27.33
CA GLY A 440 -5.87 0.83 -25.96
C GLY A 440 -7.14 0.00 -25.83
N GLN A 441 -7.52 -0.23 -24.58
CA GLN A 441 -8.74 -0.96 -24.23
C GLN A 441 -9.96 -0.04 -24.41
N CYS A 442 -11.10 -0.66 -24.77
CA CYS A 442 -12.35 0.08 -24.82
C CYS A 442 -12.72 0.63 -23.45
N PRO A 443 -13.30 1.84 -23.38
CA PRO A 443 -13.79 2.37 -22.12
C PRO A 443 -14.87 1.45 -21.55
N HIS A 444 -14.88 1.27 -20.23
CA HIS A 444 -16.00 0.60 -19.58
C HIS A 444 -17.33 1.31 -19.91
N ALA A 445 -18.43 0.56 -19.87
CA ALA A 445 -19.78 1.07 -20.08
C ALA A 445 -20.07 2.31 -19.23
N LYS A 446 -20.92 3.22 -19.73
CA LYS A 446 -21.24 4.51 -19.09
C LYS A 446 -21.69 4.35 -17.63
N ASP A 447 -22.38 3.27 -17.29
CA ASP A 447 -22.83 2.97 -15.93
C ASP A 447 -21.69 2.73 -14.93
N CYS A 448 -20.52 2.30 -15.42
CA CYS A 448 -19.33 2.07 -14.60
C CYS A 448 -18.85 3.34 -13.90
N SER A 449 -19.01 4.52 -14.53
CA SER A 449 -18.64 5.79 -13.89
C SER A 449 -19.54 6.10 -12.68
N ARG A 450 -20.82 5.73 -12.74
CA ARG A 450 -21.76 5.91 -11.62
C ARG A 450 -21.48 4.92 -10.49
N SER A 451 -21.17 3.66 -10.84
CA SER A 451 -20.71 2.64 -9.89
C SER A 451 -19.43 3.08 -9.18
N PHE A 452 -18.46 3.64 -9.91
CA PHE A 452 -17.21 4.14 -9.33
C PHE A 452 -17.44 5.30 -8.35
N THR A 453 -18.26 6.29 -8.71
CA THR A 453 -18.60 7.39 -7.81
C THR A 453 -19.29 6.88 -6.53
N SER A 454 -20.19 5.91 -6.67
CA SER A 454 -20.88 5.28 -5.53
C SER A 454 -19.90 4.52 -4.64
N TYR A 455 -18.99 3.73 -5.23
CA TYR A 455 -17.91 3.04 -4.53
C TYR A 455 -17.05 4.03 -3.73
N MET A 456 -16.65 5.14 -4.34
CA MET A 456 -15.83 6.16 -3.69
C MET A 456 -16.55 6.82 -2.51
N ALA A 457 -17.84 7.17 -2.67
CA ALA A 457 -18.64 7.75 -1.58
C ALA A 457 -18.74 6.80 -0.38
N VAL A 458 -19.06 5.52 -0.64
CA VAL A 458 -19.16 4.50 0.41
C VAL A 458 -17.79 4.20 1.04
N SER A 459 -16.71 4.22 0.26
CA SER A 459 -15.34 3.99 0.74
C SER A 459 -14.88 5.09 1.71
N VAL A 460 -15.17 6.35 1.40
CA VAL A 460 -14.86 7.50 2.28
C VAL A 460 -15.69 7.42 3.57
N LEU A 461 -16.99 7.16 3.47
CA LEU A 461 -17.88 7.04 4.63
C LEU A 461 -17.47 5.86 5.54
N SER A 462 -17.19 4.69 4.97
CA SER A 462 -16.73 3.51 5.69
C SER A 462 -15.39 3.79 6.39
N SER A 463 -14.46 4.46 5.70
CA SER A 463 -13.15 4.82 6.25
C SER A 463 -13.28 5.79 7.43
N PHE A 464 -14.17 6.79 7.32
CA PHE A 464 -14.50 7.73 8.40
C PHE A 464 -15.11 7.03 9.62
N ILE A 465 -16.13 6.19 9.41
CA ILE A 465 -16.81 5.47 10.49
C ILE A 465 -15.85 4.52 11.20
N ASN A 466 -15.07 3.74 10.45
CA ASN A 466 -14.06 2.87 11.05
C ASN A 466 -13.03 3.66 11.88
N ALA A 467 -12.63 4.83 11.40
CA ALA A 467 -11.69 5.72 12.09
C ALA A 467 -12.25 6.32 13.39
N LEU A 468 -13.55 6.64 13.48
CA LEU A 468 -14.22 7.07 14.72
C LEU A 468 -14.04 6.06 15.87
N GLY A 469 -14.03 4.77 15.53
CA GLY A 469 -13.87 3.67 16.48
C GLY A 469 -12.44 3.34 16.88
N ALA A 470 -11.43 3.90 16.19
CA ALA A 470 -10.03 3.55 16.37
C ALA A 470 -9.50 3.99 17.75
N THR A 471 -9.70 5.25 18.11
CA THR A 471 -9.26 5.81 19.40
C THR A 471 -9.97 5.14 20.59
N PRO A 472 -11.32 4.99 20.60
CA PRO A 472 -12.01 4.21 21.63
C PRO A 472 -11.52 2.77 21.75
N GLY A 473 -11.33 2.08 20.62
CA GLY A 473 -10.85 0.70 20.62
C GLY A 473 -9.46 0.55 21.24
N TYR A 474 -8.53 1.44 20.87
CA TYR A 474 -7.18 1.44 21.44
C TYR A 474 -7.18 1.75 22.95
N MET A 475 -8.00 2.72 23.38
CA MET A 475 -8.11 3.09 24.80
C MET A 475 -8.72 1.97 25.67
N VAL A 476 -9.64 1.17 25.14
CA VAL A 476 -10.20 0.01 25.85
C VAL A 476 -9.10 -1.01 26.17
N ILE A 477 -8.21 -1.28 25.20
CA ILE A 477 -7.08 -2.19 25.39
C ILE A 477 -6.15 -1.68 26.49
N ILE A 478 -5.81 -0.39 26.49
CA ILE A 478 -4.94 0.17 27.53
C ILE A 478 -5.59 0.12 28.92
N ARG A 479 -6.89 0.40 29.01
CA ARG A 479 -7.61 0.53 30.29
C ARG A 479 -8.06 -0.80 30.88
N CYS A 480 -8.16 -1.88 30.10
CA CYS A 480 -8.49 -3.21 30.63
C CYS A 480 -7.27 -3.95 31.25
N ILE A 481 -6.08 -3.35 31.19
CA ILE A 481 -4.82 -3.96 31.61
C ILE A 481 -4.34 -3.29 32.89
N SER A 482 -3.90 -4.11 33.86
CA SER A 482 -3.29 -3.62 35.10
C SER A 482 -2.10 -2.69 34.77
N PRO A 483 -1.93 -1.55 35.47
CA PRO A 483 -0.87 -0.58 35.19
C PRO A 483 0.53 -1.18 35.01
N GLU A 484 0.86 -2.19 35.81
CA GLU A 484 2.13 -2.93 35.79
C GLU A 484 2.43 -3.68 34.47
N LEU A 485 1.38 -4.07 33.72
CA LEU A 485 1.49 -4.89 32.51
C LEU A 485 1.24 -4.10 31.21
N LYS A 486 0.92 -2.80 31.30
CA LYS A 486 0.49 -2.00 30.13
C LYS A 486 1.56 -1.89 29.04
N SER A 487 2.80 -1.60 29.42
CA SER A 487 3.92 -1.47 28.47
C SER A 487 4.23 -2.80 27.78
N LEU A 488 4.26 -3.89 28.55
CA LEU A 488 4.42 -5.25 28.03
C LEU A 488 3.30 -5.62 27.05
N ALA A 489 2.06 -5.28 27.39
CA ALA A 489 0.91 -5.54 26.54
C ALA A 489 0.93 -4.75 25.23
N LEU A 490 1.25 -3.46 25.27
CA LEU A 490 1.40 -2.66 24.05
C LEU A 490 2.54 -3.19 23.17
N GLY A 491 3.64 -3.64 23.77
CA GLY A 491 4.75 -4.29 23.06
C GLY A 491 4.34 -5.60 22.38
N ILE A 492 3.65 -6.50 23.10
CA ILE A 492 3.16 -7.77 22.56
C ILE A 492 2.09 -7.53 21.49
N GLN A 493 1.15 -6.62 21.73
CA GLN A 493 0.13 -6.26 20.75
C GLN A 493 0.78 -5.77 19.45
N ALA A 494 1.74 -4.85 19.53
CA ALA A 494 2.45 -4.36 18.35
C ALA A 494 3.22 -5.49 17.63
N LEU A 495 3.92 -6.34 18.39
CA LEU A 495 4.68 -7.47 17.84
C LEU A 495 3.76 -8.46 17.11
N VAL A 496 2.74 -8.98 17.81
CA VAL A 496 1.85 -10.01 17.28
C VAL A 496 1.02 -9.48 16.11
N THR A 497 0.52 -8.25 16.18
CA THR A 497 -0.27 -7.64 15.11
C THR A 497 0.56 -7.43 13.84
N ARG A 498 1.86 -7.11 13.99
CA ARG A 498 2.78 -6.99 12.84
C ARG A 498 3.17 -8.34 12.26
N THR A 499 3.49 -9.32 13.10
CA THR A 499 3.92 -10.64 12.66
C THR A 499 2.77 -11.44 12.03
N LEU A 500 1.60 -11.48 12.67
CA LEU A 500 0.47 -12.30 12.22
C LEU A 500 -0.54 -11.53 11.37
N GLY A 501 -0.58 -10.19 11.49
CA GLY A 501 -1.45 -9.35 10.69
C GLY A 501 -0.74 -8.72 9.50
N GLY A 502 0.42 -8.09 9.74
CA GLY A 502 1.14 -7.32 8.73
C GLY A 502 1.84 -8.15 7.66
N LEU A 503 2.57 -9.19 8.06
CA LEU A 503 3.36 -10.02 7.13
C LEU A 503 2.52 -10.90 6.20
N PRO A 504 1.61 -11.76 6.69
CA PRO A 504 0.92 -12.71 5.81
C PRO A 504 -0.13 -12.02 4.94
N ALA A 505 -0.74 -10.92 5.39
CA ALA A 505 -1.88 -10.31 4.71
C ALA A 505 -1.59 -9.91 3.25
N PRO A 506 -0.59 -9.07 2.94
CA PRO A 506 -0.31 -8.72 1.56
C PRO A 506 0.03 -9.94 0.68
N VAL A 507 0.70 -10.97 1.25
CA VAL A 507 1.08 -12.18 0.51
C VAL A 507 -0.14 -12.99 0.09
N TYR A 508 -1.03 -13.32 1.03
CA TYR A 508 -2.19 -14.15 0.69
C TYR A 508 -3.25 -13.38 -0.10
N PHE A 509 -3.47 -12.08 0.17
CA PHE A 509 -4.34 -11.24 -0.68
C PHE A 509 -3.79 -11.18 -2.10
N GLY A 510 -2.47 -11.09 -2.26
CA GLY A 510 -1.80 -11.17 -3.56
C GLY A 510 -2.05 -12.52 -4.25
N ALA A 511 -1.91 -13.64 -3.53
CA ALA A 511 -2.19 -14.96 -4.09
C ALA A 511 -3.67 -15.13 -4.49
N LEU A 512 -4.61 -14.61 -3.68
CA LEU A 512 -6.04 -14.58 -4.00
C LEU A 512 -6.30 -13.78 -5.28
N ILE A 513 -5.69 -12.60 -5.42
CA ILE A 513 -5.77 -11.81 -6.64
C ILE A 513 -5.25 -12.59 -7.85
N ASP A 514 -4.06 -13.19 -7.72
CA ASP A 514 -3.44 -13.97 -8.79
C ASP A 514 -4.28 -15.18 -9.22
N SER A 515 -5.13 -15.73 -8.34
CA SER A 515 -6.05 -16.83 -8.69
C SER A 515 -7.15 -16.44 -9.69
N THR A 516 -7.40 -15.14 -9.85
CA THR A 516 -8.48 -14.60 -10.69
C THR A 516 -8.00 -14.10 -12.05
N CYS A 517 -6.73 -14.33 -12.39
CA CYS A 517 -6.14 -13.86 -13.63
C CYS A 517 -6.64 -14.65 -14.84
N LEU A 518 -7.06 -13.94 -15.89
CA LEU A 518 -7.46 -14.51 -17.17
C LEU A 518 -6.28 -14.59 -18.16
N LYS A 519 -5.39 -13.59 -18.17
CA LYS A 519 -4.21 -13.57 -19.07
C LYS A 519 -2.94 -13.17 -18.34
N TRP A 520 -1.98 -14.09 -18.34
CA TRP A 520 -0.63 -13.88 -17.84
C TRP A 520 0.28 -13.28 -18.90
N SER A 521 1.19 -12.38 -18.51
CA SER A 521 2.35 -12.07 -19.33
C SER A 521 3.34 -13.24 -19.32
N VAL A 522 4.06 -13.40 -20.42
CA VAL A 522 5.14 -14.38 -20.54
C VAL A 522 6.46 -13.64 -20.49
N LYS A 523 7.40 -14.13 -19.67
CA LYS A 523 8.75 -13.55 -19.58
C LYS A 523 9.55 -13.92 -20.83
N LYS A 524 10.53 -13.09 -21.22
CA LYS A 524 11.37 -13.33 -22.39
C LYS A 524 12.12 -14.67 -22.35
N CYS A 525 12.51 -15.13 -21.16
CA CYS A 525 13.18 -16.42 -20.95
C CYS A 525 12.19 -17.58 -20.73
N GLY A 526 10.91 -17.38 -21.01
CA GLY A 526 9.84 -18.31 -20.67
C GLY A 526 9.37 -18.17 -19.21
N GLY A 527 8.15 -18.67 -18.95
CA GLY A 527 7.52 -18.64 -17.63
C GLY A 527 6.55 -17.48 -17.40
N ARG A 528 5.79 -17.59 -16.31
CA ARG A 528 4.68 -16.69 -15.95
C ARG A 528 5.19 -15.37 -15.35
N GLY A 529 4.68 -14.26 -15.88
CA GLY A 529 4.98 -12.89 -15.45
C GLY A 529 3.84 -12.25 -14.64
N THR A 530 3.58 -10.96 -14.87
CA THR A 530 2.46 -10.24 -14.26
C THR A 530 1.14 -10.56 -14.97
N CYS A 531 0.03 -10.46 -14.25
CA CYS A 531 -1.28 -10.62 -14.88
C CYS A 531 -1.68 -9.34 -15.62
N ARG A 532 -2.14 -9.48 -16.87
CA ARG A 532 -2.58 -8.37 -17.71
C ARG A 532 -4.04 -8.02 -17.49
N ILE A 533 -4.89 -9.02 -17.27
CA ILE A 533 -6.32 -8.86 -17.02
C ILE A 533 -6.84 -9.93 -16.06
N TYR A 534 -7.69 -9.48 -15.15
CA TYR A 534 -8.36 -10.32 -14.16
C TYR A 534 -9.84 -10.46 -14.51
N ASP A 535 -10.45 -11.56 -14.09
CA ASP A 535 -11.89 -11.68 -14.07
C ASP A 535 -12.45 -10.78 -12.95
N SER A 536 -13.12 -9.70 -13.34
CA SER A 536 -13.67 -8.68 -12.43
C SER A 536 -14.64 -9.28 -11.41
N GLU A 537 -15.39 -10.34 -11.76
CA GLU A 537 -16.32 -10.96 -10.82
C GLU A 537 -15.57 -11.73 -9.74
N MET A 538 -14.69 -12.64 -10.14
CA MET A 538 -13.87 -13.42 -9.23
C MET A 538 -12.92 -12.54 -8.42
N TYR A 539 -12.35 -11.49 -9.02
CA TYR A 539 -11.47 -10.52 -8.39
C TYR A 539 -12.18 -9.77 -7.25
N ARG A 540 -13.45 -9.38 -7.48
CA ARG A 540 -14.30 -8.78 -6.46
C ARG A 540 -14.57 -9.76 -5.31
N TYR A 541 -14.83 -11.05 -5.59
CA TYR A 541 -15.00 -12.07 -4.54
C TYR A 541 -13.71 -12.35 -3.75
N ALA A 542 -12.57 -12.39 -4.44
CA ALA A 542 -11.26 -12.65 -3.85
C ALA A 542 -10.84 -11.56 -2.85
N ILE A 543 -11.13 -10.29 -3.15
CA ILE A 543 -10.82 -9.15 -2.26
C ILE A 543 -11.95 -8.88 -1.25
N GLY A 544 -13.20 -9.14 -1.64
CA GLY A 544 -14.41 -8.89 -0.83
C GLY A 544 -14.74 -9.96 0.21
N HIS A 545 -13.95 -11.04 0.30
CA HIS A 545 -14.13 -12.17 1.20
C HIS A 545 -15.58 -12.70 1.24
N LYS A 546 -15.92 -13.60 0.31
CA LYS A 546 -17.09 -14.47 0.47
C LYS A 546 -16.71 -15.93 0.28
N CYS A 547 -16.88 -16.71 1.36
CA CYS A 547 -17.35 -18.08 1.25
C CYS A 547 -18.75 -18.01 0.62
N ALA A 548 -18.83 -18.08 -0.70
CA ALA A 548 -20.06 -18.43 -1.39
C ALA A 548 -19.73 -19.66 -2.21
N ASN A 549 -20.35 -20.78 -1.82
CA ASN A 549 -20.28 -22.04 -2.53
C ASN A 549 -20.46 -21.82 -4.03
N ARG A 550 -19.55 -22.39 -4.82
CA ARG A 550 -19.88 -22.85 -6.17
C ARG A 550 -21.02 -23.85 -6.01
N THR A 551 -22.23 -23.47 -6.38
CA THR A 551 -23.28 -24.40 -6.79
C THR A 551 -23.39 -24.34 -8.29
#